data_AF-A0A965DMK9-F1
#
_entry.id   AF-A0A965DMK9-F1
#
_cell.length_a   1.000
_cell.length_b   1.000
_cell.length_c   1.000
_cell.angle_alpha   90.00
_cell.angle_beta   90.00
_cell.angle_gamma   90.00
#
_symmetry.space_group_name_H-M   'P 1'
#
loop_
_entity.id
_entity.type
_entity.pdbx_description
1 polymer ?
#
loop_
_entity_poly.entity_id
_entity_poly.type
_entity_poly.pdbx_seq_one_letter_code
_entity_poly.pdbx_strand_id
1 'polypeptide(L)'
;MSNPLVPVTGAQQNLPPPTAPAAPINSQEIGFLVRNWVHYDNLATGLYRQTVNARKVRDEFETKILDSLRASNMENAVIQIAGGRLFVQQERHNQSLTLTRIEEILHTYYTSRNMPDDTGNIMKFMKKQRGFEVVKKLRKQSGPPPSALPPPPPAQG
;
A
#
# COMPACT_ATOMS: atom_id res chain seq x y z
N MET A 1 86.77 2.58 -14.23
CA MET A 1 85.80 1.78 -15.00
C MET A 1 84.42 2.22 -14.59
N SER A 2 83.75 2.95 -15.49
CA SER A 2 82.40 3.47 -15.35
C SER A 2 81.38 2.34 -15.39
N ASN A 3 80.31 2.43 -14.59
CA ASN A 3 79.05 1.77 -14.90
C ASN A 3 77.87 2.69 -14.51
N PRO A 4 76.80 2.76 -15.31
CA PRO A 4 75.95 3.94 -15.44
C PRO A 4 74.66 3.92 -14.59
N LEU A 5 74.06 5.12 -14.47
CA LEU A 5 72.71 5.39 -13.98
C LEU A 5 71.67 4.46 -14.64
N VAL A 6 70.83 3.84 -13.81
CA VAL A 6 69.58 3.19 -14.23
C VAL A 6 68.42 4.16 -13.98
N PRO A 7 67.52 4.40 -14.95
CA PRO A 7 66.46 5.38 -14.80
C PRO A 7 65.30 4.85 -13.96
N VAL A 8 64.77 5.72 -13.09
CA VAL A 8 63.51 5.54 -12.35
C VAL A 8 62.38 5.41 -13.36
N THR A 9 61.80 4.21 -13.44
CA THR A 9 60.61 3.92 -14.24
C THR A 9 59.41 4.56 -13.54
N GLY A 10 58.76 5.50 -14.25
CA GLY A 10 57.59 6.23 -13.75
C GLY A 10 56.41 5.32 -13.46
N ALA A 11 55.78 5.55 -12.31
CA ALA A 11 54.50 4.97 -11.96
C ALA A 11 53.43 5.46 -12.94
N GLN A 12 52.96 4.57 -13.82
CA GLN A 12 51.71 4.79 -14.54
C GLN A 12 50.57 4.86 -13.52
N GLN A 13 49.99 6.04 -13.37
CA GLN A 13 48.69 6.22 -12.73
C GLN A 13 47.64 5.45 -13.55
N ASN A 14 47.19 4.32 -13.02
CA ASN A 14 45.98 3.64 -13.48
C ASN A 14 44.78 4.55 -13.17
N LEU A 15 44.45 5.43 -14.12
CA LEU A 15 43.17 6.14 -14.14
C LEU A 15 42.04 5.10 -14.22
N PRO A 16 40.93 5.26 -13.48
CA PRO A 16 39.75 4.43 -13.68
C PRO A 16 39.27 4.59 -15.14
N PRO A 17 38.76 3.53 -15.79
CA PRO A 17 38.25 3.62 -17.14
C PRO A 17 37.15 4.70 -17.20
N PRO A 18 37.07 5.48 -18.29
CA PRO A 18 35.98 6.43 -18.47
C PRO A 18 34.66 5.67 -18.41
N THR A 19 33.80 6.05 -17.46
CA THR A 19 32.42 5.56 -17.36
C THR A 19 31.79 5.66 -18.74
N ALA A 20 31.42 4.53 -19.33
CA ALA A 20 30.72 4.51 -20.61
C ALA A 20 29.51 5.48 -20.53
N PRO A 21 29.26 6.29 -21.57
CA PRO A 21 28.06 7.12 -21.59
C PRO A 21 26.83 6.22 -21.45
N ALA A 22 25.98 6.53 -20.47
CA ALA A 22 24.72 5.83 -20.28
C ALA A 22 23.96 5.80 -21.61
N ALA A 23 23.44 4.61 -21.99
CA ALA A 23 22.67 4.46 -23.21
C ALA A 23 21.56 5.54 -23.28
N PRO A 24 21.36 6.17 -24.46
CA PRO A 24 20.37 7.23 -24.59
C PRO A 24 18.99 6.70 -24.20
N ILE A 25 18.35 7.38 -23.26
CA ILE A 25 16.99 7.06 -22.83
C ILE A 25 16.07 7.22 -24.04
N ASN A 26 15.46 6.12 -24.48
CA ASN A 26 14.44 6.13 -25.52
C ASN A 26 13.19 6.86 -24.98
N SER A 27 13.14 8.17 -25.20
CA SER A 27 12.15 9.05 -24.59
C SER A 27 10.71 8.73 -25.02
N GLN A 28 10.54 8.15 -26.21
CA GLN A 28 9.24 7.68 -26.71
C GLN A 28 8.73 6.47 -25.95
N GLU A 29 9.62 5.52 -25.66
CA GLU A 29 9.30 4.31 -24.89
C GLU A 29 8.94 4.66 -23.44
N ILE A 30 9.72 5.52 -22.79
CA ILE A 30 9.37 6.01 -21.45
C ILE A 30 8.03 6.74 -21.46
N GLY A 31 7.77 7.60 -22.45
CA GLY A 31 6.49 8.30 -22.57
C GLY A 31 5.30 7.35 -22.77
N PHE A 32 5.48 6.23 -23.46
CA PHE A 32 4.48 5.17 -23.57
C PHE A 32 4.26 4.45 -22.23
N LEU A 33 5.33 4.04 -21.55
CA LEU A 33 5.25 3.33 -20.26
C LEU A 33 4.58 4.18 -19.18
N VAL A 34 4.92 5.47 -19.08
CA VAL A 34 4.34 6.40 -18.10
C VAL A 34 2.84 6.59 -18.34
N ARG A 35 2.41 6.76 -19.61
CA ARG A 35 0.98 6.90 -19.95
C ARG A 35 0.19 5.65 -19.57
N ASN A 36 0.71 4.47 -19.88
CA ASN A 36 0.06 3.21 -19.51
C ASN A 36 0.00 3.05 -17.98
N TRP A 37 1.09 3.35 -17.28
CA TRP A 37 1.11 3.30 -15.81
C TRP A 37 0.04 4.20 -15.19
N VAL A 38 -0.06 5.47 -15.64
CA VAL A 38 -1.08 6.42 -15.15
C VAL A 38 -2.50 5.94 -15.50
N HIS A 39 -2.71 5.40 -16.70
CA HIS A 39 -4.00 4.88 -17.12
C HIS A 39 -4.49 3.77 -16.18
N TYR A 40 -3.65 2.77 -15.94
CA TYR A 40 -4.00 1.63 -15.09
C TYR A 40 -4.08 2.01 -13.59
N ASP A 41 -3.27 2.95 -13.11
CA ASP A 41 -3.37 3.49 -11.74
C ASP A 41 -4.73 4.16 -11.50
N ASN A 42 -5.18 5.00 -12.45
CA ASN A 42 -6.49 5.63 -12.39
C ASN A 42 -7.63 4.60 -12.49
N LEU A 43 -7.51 3.60 -13.38
CA LEU A 43 -8.50 2.53 -13.53
C LEU A 43 -8.63 1.70 -12.26
N ALA A 44 -7.51 1.26 -11.67
CA ALA A 44 -7.48 0.51 -10.42
C ALA A 44 -8.13 1.30 -9.28
N THR A 45 -7.81 2.59 -9.18
CA THR A 45 -8.43 3.50 -8.20
C THR A 45 -9.95 3.59 -8.39
N GLY A 46 -10.42 3.70 -9.63
CA GLY A 46 -11.84 3.72 -9.97
C GLY A 46 -12.56 2.44 -9.58
N LEU A 47 -12.04 1.29 -9.99
CA LEU A 47 -12.60 -0.03 -9.69
C LEU A 47 -12.61 -0.32 -8.18
N TYR A 48 -11.57 0.10 -7.45
CA TYR A 48 -11.54 -0.01 -6.00
C TYR A 48 -12.69 0.76 -5.36
N ARG A 49 -12.89 2.03 -5.75
CA ARG A 49 -14.00 2.85 -5.23
C ARG A 49 -15.36 2.24 -5.54
N GLN A 50 -15.56 1.74 -6.77
CA GLN A 50 -16.79 1.06 -7.15
C GLN A 50 -17.02 -0.20 -6.31
N THR A 51 -15.98 -1.00 -6.09
CA THR A 51 -16.07 -2.21 -5.25
C THR A 51 -16.44 -1.87 -3.82
N VAL A 52 -15.77 -0.89 -3.21
CA VAL A 52 -16.06 -0.45 -1.84
C VAL A 52 -17.50 0.07 -1.73
N ASN A 53 -17.94 0.88 -2.68
CA ASN A 53 -19.30 1.42 -2.69
C ASN A 53 -20.35 0.32 -2.86
N ALA A 54 -20.14 -0.61 -3.81
CA ALA A 54 -21.06 -1.72 -4.05
C ALA A 54 -21.19 -2.63 -2.82
N ARG A 55 -20.08 -2.92 -2.12
CA ARG A 55 -20.09 -3.67 -0.85
C ARG A 55 -20.87 -2.92 0.22
N LYS A 56 -20.62 -1.62 0.40
CA LYS A 56 -21.34 -0.79 1.37
C LYS A 56 -22.86 -0.84 1.12
N VAL A 57 -23.28 -0.60 -0.12
CA VAL A 57 -24.71 -0.61 -0.49
C VAL A 57 -25.31 -2.00 -0.28
N ARG A 58 -24.60 -3.08 -0.64
CA ARG A 58 -25.02 -4.45 -0.35
C ARG A 58 -25.23 -4.68 1.14
N ASP A 59 -24.28 -4.27 1.98
CA ASP A 59 -24.33 -4.47 3.43
C ASP A 59 -25.49 -3.68 4.07
N GLU A 60 -25.80 -2.49 3.54
CA GLU A 60 -27.00 -1.72 3.92
C GLU A 60 -28.31 -2.45 3.59
N PHE A 61 -28.41 -3.10 2.42
CA PHE A 61 -29.55 -3.93 2.07
C PHE A 61 -29.62 -5.21 2.90
N GLU A 62 -28.48 -5.86 3.14
CA GLU A 62 -28.38 -7.06 3.97
C GLU A 62 -28.90 -6.80 5.38
N THR A 63 -28.49 -5.68 5.99
CA THR A 63 -28.99 -5.26 7.31
C THR A 63 -30.52 -5.10 7.30
N LYS A 64 -31.08 -4.40 6.30
CA LYS A 64 -32.53 -4.21 6.17
C LYS A 64 -33.29 -5.53 5.98
N ILE A 65 -32.72 -6.46 5.22
CA ILE A 65 -33.30 -7.79 5.00
C ILE A 65 -33.32 -8.56 6.33
N LEU A 66 -32.19 -8.59 7.04
CA LEU A 66 -32.09 -9.28 8.34
C LEU A 66 -33.05 -8.68 9.37
N ASP A 67 -33.14 -7.35 9.46
CA ASP A 67 -34.08 -6.66 10.35
C ASP A 67 -35.53 -7.01 10.02
N SER A 68 -35.90 -7.05 8.74
CA SER A 68 -37.24 -7.40 8.28
C SER A 68 -37.59 -8.87 8.57
N LEU A 69 -36.63 -9.79 8.35
CA LEU A 69 -36.79 -11.21 8.66
C LEU A 69 -36.95 -11.42 10.17
N ARG A 70 -36.16 -10.73 10.99
CA ARG A 70 -36.29 -10.78 12.45
C ARG A 70 -37.63 -10.24 12.93
N ALA A 71 -38.07 -9.09 12.41
CA ALA A 71 -39.37 -8.50 12.75
C ALA A 71 -40.55 -9.42 12.38
N SER A 72 -40.37 -10.27 11.37
CA SER A 72 -41.38 -11.24 10.91
C SER A 72 -41.19 -12.64 11.50
N ASN A 73 -40.24 -12.85 12.42
CA ASN A 73 -39.87 -14.15 12.99
C ASN A 73 -39.50 -15.22 11.93
N MET A 74 -38.85 -14.80 10.85
CA MET A 74 -38.49 -15.58 9.67
C MET A 74 -36.96 -15.79 9.52
N GLU A 75 -36.21 -15.83 10.62
CA GLU A 75 -34.74 -15.95 10.57
C GLU A 75 -34.26 -17.28 9.92
N ASN A 76 -35.10 -18.32 9.88
CA ASN A 76 -34.80 -19.59 9.21
C ASN A 76 -35.30 -19.65 7.74
N ALA A 77 -35.80 -18.54 7.18
CA ALA A 77 -36.36 -18.53 5.83
C ALA A 77 -35.29 -18.67 4.74
N VAL A 78 -35.65 -19.39 3.67
CA VAL A 78 -34.83 -19.52 2.45
C VAL A 78 -35.45 -18.68 1.34
N ILE A 79 -34.72 -17.67 0.87
CA ILE A 79 -35.14 -16.76 -0.19
C ILE A 79 -34.63 -17.29 -1.53
N GLN A 80 -35.53 -17.55 -2.48
CA GLN A 80 -35.15 -17.93 -3.85
C GLN A 80 -34.81 -16.68 -4.66
N ILE A 81 -33.71 -16.72 -5.40
CA ILE A 81 -33.29 -15.65 -6.32
C ILE A 81 -32.91 -16.23 -7.68
N ALA A 82 -32.84 -15.37 -8.71
CA ALA A 82 -32.31 -15.78 -10.00
C ALA A 82 -30.86 -16.26 -9.84
N GLY A 83 -30.63 -17.55 -10.07
CA GLY A 83 -29.32 -18.18 -9.94
C GLY A 83 -28.98 -18.78 -8.57
N GLY A 84 -29.92 -18.82 -7.60
CA GLY A 84 -29.63 -19.50 -6.33
C GLY A 84 -30.63 -19.28 -5.20
N ARG A 85 -30.15 -19.53 -3.98
CA ARG A 85 -30.90 -19.39 -2.72
C ARG A 85 -30.07 -18.59 -1.72
N LEU A 86 -30.72 -17.71 -0.98
CA LEU A 86 -30.16 -17.04 0.19
C LEU A 86 -30.80 -17.62 1.44
N PHE A 87 -30.01 -17.85 2.47
CA PHE A 87 -30.47 -18.24 3.80
C PHE A 87 -29.61 -17.51 4.82
N VAL A 88 -30.17 -17.24 5.99
CA VAL A 88 -29.41 -16.60 7.07
C VAL A 88 -28.41 -17.64 7.59
N GLN A 89 -27.13 -17.32 7.47
CA GLN A 89 -26.06 -18.13 8.03
C GLN A 89 -25.29 -17.33 9.06
N GLN A 90 -25.09 -17.91 10.24
CA GLN A 90 -24.21 -17.32 11.23
C GLN A 90 -22.76 -17.62 10.85
N GLU A 91 -22.07 -16.61 10.33
CA GLU A 91 -20.65 -16.73 10.00
C GLU A 91 -19.79 -16.36 11.21
N ARG A 92 -18.96 -17.29 11.66
CA ARG A 92 -17.97 -17.02 12.71
C ARG A 92 -16.72 -16.42 12.07
N HIS A 93 -16.59 -15.10 12.15
CA HIS A 93 -15.36 -14.44 11.74
C HIS A 93 -14.28 -14.57 12.82
N ASN A 94 -13.17 -15.21 12.47
CA ASN A 94 -11.98 -15.19 13.31
C ASN A 94 -11.34 -13.81 13.21
N GLN A 95 -11.15 -13.13 14.34
CA GLN A 95 -10.47 -11.85 14.37
C GLN A 95 -9.04 -12.00 13.86
N SER A 96 -8.60 -11.07 13.01
CA SER A 96 -7.23 -11.09 12.50
C SER A 96 -6.23 -10.87 13.64
N LEU A 97 -5.10 -11.59 13.60
CA LEU A 97 -4.01 -11.42 14.56
C LEU A 97 -3.23 -10.14 14.24
N THR A 98 -3.81 -8.99 14.59
CA THR A 98 -3.12 -7.70 14.53
C THR A 98 -2.12 -7.58 15.68
N LEU A 99 -1.12 -6.72 15.52
CA LEU A 99 -0.12 -6.51 16.58
C LEU A 99 -0.80 -6.03 17.89
N THR A 100 -1.80 -5.15 17.76
CA THR A 100 -2.64 -4.70 18.89
C THR A 100 -3.39 -5.87 19.53
N ARG A 101 -3.94 -6.77 18.71
CA ARG A 101 -4.64 -7.94 19.26
C ARG A 101 -3.70 -8.90 19.99
N ILE A 102 -2.48 -9.06 19.49
CA ILE A 102 -1.44 -9.86 20.17
C ILE A 102 -1.09 -9.23 21.52
N GLU A 103 -0.93 -7.90 21.58
CA GLU A 103 -0.66 -7.15 22.81
C GLU A 103 -1.78 -7.36 23.86
N GLU A 104 -3.05 -7.21 23.48
CA GLU A 104 -4.20 -7.46 24.35
C GLU A 104 -4.23 -8.91 24.88
N ILE A 105 -3.94 -9.89 24.02
CA ILE A 105 -3.89 -11.31 24.39
C ILE A 105 -2.75 -11.56 25.37
N LEU A 106 -1.58 -10.94 25.17
CA LEU A 106 -0.44 -11.06 26.08
C LEU A 106 -0.75 -10.46 27.46
N HIS A 107 -1.33 -9.26 27.52
CA HIS A 107 -1.79 -8.68 28.78
C HIS A 107 -2.75 -9.63 29.51
N THR A 108 -3.77 -10.12 28.79
CA THR A 108 -4.75 -11.07 29.32
C THR A 108 -4.08 -12.35 29.83
N TYR A 109 -3.08 -12.86 29.11
CA TYR A 109 -2.31 -14.04 29.49
C TYR A 109 -1.54 -13.82 30.79
N TYR A 110 -0.79 -12.72 30.92
CA TYR A 110 -0.05 -12.40 32.15
C TYR A 110 -0.97 -12.15 33.35
N THR A 111 -2.09 -11.45 33.14
CA THR A 111 -3.12 -11.26 34.18
C THR A 111 -3.73 -12.59 34.63
N SER A 112 -4.09 -13.47 33.68
CA SER A 112 -4.68 -14.79 34.00
C SER A 112 -3.75 -15.72 34.79
N ARG A 113 -2.44 -15.53 34.62
CA ARG A 113 -1.37 -16.31 35.27
C ARG A 113 -0.84 -15.63 36.53
N ASN A 114 -1.34 -14.45 36.87
CA ASN A 114 -0.86 -13.60 37.97
C ASN A 114 0.66 -13.38 37.93
N MET A 115 1.19 -13.17 36.72
CA MET A 115 2.62 -12.95 36.44
C MET A 115 2.89 -11.48 36.14
N PRO A 116 4.13 -11.00 36.36
CA PRO A 116 4.52 -9.66 35.93
C PRO A 116 4.40 -9.52 34.41
N ASP A 117 3.85 -8.39 33.98
CA ASP A 117 3.51 -8.13 32.60
C ASP A 117 4.75 -7.75 31.77
N ASP A 118 5.23 -8.69 30.96
CA ASP A 118 6.36 -8.51 30.06
C ASP A 118 5.94 -8.22 28.60
N THR A 119 4.64 -7.96 28.38
CA THR A 119 4.07 -7.71 27.05
C THR A 119 4.82 -6.62 26.31
N GLY A 120 5.20 -5.54 27.01
CA GLY A 120 5.94 -4.44 26.41
C GLY A 120 7.30 -4.83 25.82
N ASN A 121 8.03 -5.74 26.46
CA ASN A 121 9.34 -6.20 25.97
C ASN A 121 9.18 -7.16 24.79
N ILE A 122 8.19 -8.06 24.85
CA ILE A 122 7.83 -8.96 23.74
C ILE A 122 7.44 -8.14 22.50
N MET A 123 6.58 -7.13 22.68
CA MET A 123 6.12 -6.27 21.59
C MET A 123 7.27 -5.47 20.96
N LYS A 124 8.22 -4.96 21.78
CA LYS A 124 9.44 -4.31 21.28
C LYS A 124 10.31 -5.29 20.48
N PHE A 125 10.49 -6.52 20.98
CA PHE A 125 11.26 -7.55 20.29
C PHE A 125 10.64 -7.90 18.94
N MET A 126 9.33 -8.15 18.89
CA MET A 126 8.60 -8.45 17.65
C MET A 126 8.74 -7.32 16.63
N LYS A 127 8.59 -6.06 17.06
CA LYS A 127 8.78 -4.89 16.18
C LYS A 127 10.21 -4.80 15.62
N LYS A 128 11.22 -5.14 16.43
CA LYS A 128 12.63 -5.14 16.02
C LYS A 128 12.96 -6.24 15.00
N GLN A 129 12.34 -7.42 15.13
CA GLN A 129 12.60 -8.58 14.26
C GLN A 129 11.77 -8.58 12.96
N ARG A 130 10.73 -7.75 12.86
CA ARG A 130 9.75 -7.78 11.75
C ARG A 130 10.37 -7.59 10.36
N GLY A 131 11.57 -6.98 10.27
CA GLY A 131 12.23 -6.66 9.00
C GLY A 131 11.44 -5.64 8.17
N PHE A 132 12.12 -5.00 7.21
CA PHE A 132 11.47 -4.12 6.26
C PHE A 132 12.09 -4.32 4.89
N GLU A 133 11.23 -4.42 3.87
CA GLU A 133 11.63 -4.41 2.48
C GLU A 133 11.40 -3.01 1.90
N VAL A 134 12.45 -2.39 1.37
CA VAL A 134 12.37 -1.06 0.76
C VAL A 134 12.34 -1.20 -0.75
N VAL A 135 11.15 -1.10 -1.34
CA VAL A 135 10.94 -1.16 -2.79
C VAL A 135 10.64 0.25 -3.31
N LYS A 136 11.41 0.72 -4.30
CA LYS A 136 11.11 1.97 -5.01
C LYS A 136 9.87 1.75 -5.88
N LYS A 137 8.85 2.59 -5.69
CA LYS A 137 7.59 2.55 -6.45
C LYS A 137 7.22 3.94 -6.97
N LEU A 138 6.59 3.98 -8.12
CA LEU A 138 5.99 5.20 -8.66
C LEU A 138 4.81 5.61 -7.78
N ARG A 139 4.72 6.90 -7.45
CA ARG A 139 3.60 7.48 -6.72
C ARG A 139 3.15 8.74 -7.44
N LYS A 140 1.85 8.85 -7.70
CA LYS A 140 1.24 10.07 -8.21
C LYS A 140 1.16 11.10 -7.08
N GLN A 141 1.81 12.25 -7.25
CA GLN A 141 1.65 13.41 -6.35
C GLN A 141 0.52 14.29 -6.89
N SER A 142 -0.47 14.61 -6.07
CA SER A 142 -1.45 15.65 -6.40
C SER A 142 -0.74 17.00 -6.40
N GLY A 143 -0.70 17.68 -7.55
CA GLY A 143 -0.09 19.00 -7.67
C GLY A 143 -0.79 20.06 -6.79
N PRO A 144 -0.12 21.19 -6.51
CA PRO A 144 -0.77 22.33 -5.89
C PRO A 144 -1.95 22.80 -6.77
N PRO A 145 -3.01 23.39 -6.18
CA PRO A 145 -4.11 23.96 -6.95
C PRO A 145 -3.55 24.94 -7.99
N PRO A 146 -4.15 25.02 -9.20
CA PRO A 146 -3.68 25.97 -10.21
C PRO A 146 -3.68 27.37 -9.61
N SER A 147 -2.53 28.05 -9.69
CA SER A 147 -2.40 29.45 -9.29
C SER A 147 -3.51 30.26 -9.97
N ALA A 148 -4.28 31.00 -9.17
CA ALA A 148 -5.40 31.79 -9.67
C ALA A 148 -4.97 32.64 -10.87
N LEU A 149 -5.79 32.62 -11.93
CA LEU A 149 -5.61 33.45 -13.11
C LEU A 149 -5.42 34.91 -12.68
N PRO A 150 -4.41 35.64 -13.21
CA PRO A 150 -4.26 37.05 -12.92
C PRO A 150 -5.51 37.82 -13.36
N PRO A 151 -5.98 38.82 -12.58
CA PRO A 151 -7.16 39.58 -12.92
C PRO A 151 -6.99 40.30 -14.27
N PRO A 152 -8.07 40.43 -15.06
CA PRO A 152 -8.01 41.10 -16.35
C PRO A 152 -7.60 42.57 -16.19
N PRO A 153 -6.86 43.13 -17.17
CA PRO A 153 -6.42 44.52 -17.11
C PRO A 153 -7.64 45.47 -17.08
N PRO A 154 -7.55 46.59 -16.34
CA PRO A 154 -8.64 47.56 -16.26
C PRO A 154 -8.93 48.14 -17.65
N ALA A 155 -10.21 48.16 -18.01
CA ALA A 155 -10.68 48.80 -19.23
C ALA A 155 -10.32 50.30 -19.17
N GLN A 156 -9.51 50.75 -20.13
CA GLN A 156 -9.23 52.17 -20.31
C GLN A 156 -10.50 52.82 -20.87
N GLY A 157 -11.09 53.72 -20.08
CA GLY A 157 -12.14 54.65 -20.51
C GLY A 157 -11.55 55.96 -20.98
#